data_AF-A0A1E8EUB4-F1
#
_entry.id   AF-A0A1E8EUB4-F1
#
_cell.length_a   1.000
_cell.length_b   1.000
_cell.length_c   1.000
_cell.angle_alpha   90.00
_cell.angle_beta   90.00
_cell.angle_gamma   90.00
#
_symmetry.space_group_name_H-M   'P 1'
#
loop_
_entity.id
_entity.type
_entity.pdbx_description
1 polymer ?
#
loop_
_entity_poly.entity_id
_entity_poly.type
_entity_poly.pdbx_seq_one_letter_code
_entity_poly.pdbx_strand_id
1 'polypeptide(L)'
;MNKANKKITCPRCHSHRLYKFGKDKEGNQKYQCKECKRQFTPSATPKERQLKDYPRCPICNKRTFIHHNYSNYINYRCNDKKCNHSFFVAKPTAITPSSNTTIQGKLDFKGMRFPIHIILMALDLYFLNESSTRCISQYLFRTFNIKVSHVTIASWTKKFAAYFKLKSDNLLKNIDLSDSDEWHADETVVFINGKRHYLWLVIDSESRLIISYHLSPYRDAKQAFSLFNDAKKLGSPRAIVTDRLPSYNIPIKSVFQDTLHIKVQSFKDDISNNIIESFNKTFKSWYKGLKGFNSFDSANNLISVFIFHYNFIRNHSSLRGLTPAEVSGINYSVKAKNNWLLTA
;
A
#
# COMPACT_ATOMS: atom_id res chain seq x y z
N MET A 1 38.91 57.01 24.40
CA MET A 1 37.88 56.99 23.34
C MET A 1 36.52 56.67 23.97
N ASN A 2 35.61 57.65 23.97
CA ASN A 2 34.32 57.62 24.67
C ASN A 2 33.37 56.56 24.08
N LYS A 3 32.97 55.55 24.89
CA LYS A 3 31.81 54.71 24.58
C LYS A 3 30.55 55.56 24.70
N ALA A 4 30.02 56.02 23.58
CA ALA A 4 28.73 56.70 23.51
C ALA A 4 27.65 55.81 24.16
N ASN A 5 27.06 56.29 25.26
CA ASN A 5 25.93 55.66 25.94
C ASN A 5 24.72 55.62 24.99
N LYS A 6 24.52 54.51 24.28
CA LYS A 6 23.35 54.30 23.42
C LYS A 6 22.11 54.25 24.34
N LYS A 7 21.32 55.33 24.37
CA LYS A 7 20.08 55.43 25.17
C LYS A 7 19.10 54.35 24.69
N ILE A 8 18.84 53.36 25.56
CA ILE A 8 17.90 52.26 25.28
C ILE A 8 16.48 52.83 25.28
N THR A 9 15.72 52.57 24.21
CA THR A 9 14.33 52.99 24.02
C THR A 9 13.42 51.79 23.81
N CYS A 10 12.13 51.95 24.12
CA CYS A 10 11.15 50.91 23.79
C CYS A 10 11.03 50.74 22.26
N PRO A 11 11.17 49.52 21.70
CA PRO A 11 11.07 49.30 20.26
C PRO A 11 9.64 49.45 19.72
N ARG A 12 8.62 49.56 20.59
CA ARG A 12 7.21 49.67 20.19
C ARG A 12 6.69 51.10 20.20
N CYS A 13 7.03 51.88 21.23
CA CYS A 13 6.53 53.25 21.40
C CYS A 13 7.65 54.29 21.55
N HIS A 14 8.91 53.89 21.38
CA HIS A 14 10.10 54.73 21.48
C HIS A 14 10.33 55.46 22.81
N SER A 15 9.48 55.24 23.82
CA SER A 15 9.64 55.82 25.15
C SER A 15 10.94 55.40 25.81
N HIS A 16 11.57 56.38 26.47
CA HIS A 16 12.73 56.22 27.32
C HIS A 16 12.38 55.75 28.74
N ARG A 17 11.09 55.74 29.10
CA ARG A 17 10.61 55.36 30.45
C ARG A 17 10.58 53.84 30.57
N LEU A 18 11.72 53.26 30.93
CA LEU A 18 11.92 51.82 31.09
C LEU A 18 12.25 51.47 32.55
N TYR A 19 11.93 50.24 32.98
CA TYR A 19 12.52 49.66 34.19
C TYR A 19 13.12 48.29 33.89
N LYS A 20 14.16 47.93 34.66
CA LYS A 20 14.81 46.62 34.57
C LYS A 20 13.83 45.55 35.04
N PHE A 21 13.55 44.57 34.17
CA PHE A 21 12.56 43.52 34.39
C PHE A 21 13.23 42.15 34.32
N GLY A 22 14.16 41.91 35.24
CA GLY A 22 14.96 40.68 35.31
C GLY A 22 15.92 40.51 34.12
N LYS A 23 16.42 39.29 33.97
CA LYS A 23 17.28 38.86 32.85
C LYS A 23 16.55 37.82 32.01
N ASP A 24 16.90 37.69 30.73
CA ASP A 24 16.42 36.57 29.92
C ASP A 24 17.23 35.28 30.19
N LYS A 25 16.87 34.19 29.49
CA LYS A 25 17.52 32.88 29.64
C LYS A 25 19.00 32.87 29.25
N GLU A 26 19.44 33.87 28.49
CA GLU A 26 20.81 34.04 28.01
C GLU A 26 21.58 35.04 28.91
N GLY A 27 20.97 35.52 29.99
CA GLY A 27 21.58 36.41 30.99
C GLY A 27 21.54 37.90 30.61
N ASN A 28 20.93 38.26 29.47
CA ASN A 28 20.86 39.64 29.01
C ASN A 28 19.80 40.43 29.81
N GLN A 29 20.04 41.72 30.00
CA GLN A 29 19.12 42.59 30.74
C GLN A 29 17.82 42.80 29.95
N LYS A 30 16.70 42.38 30.54
CA LYS A 30 15.36 42.61 30.01
C LYS A 30 14.81 43.92 30.56
N TYR A 31 14.13 44.69 29.72
CA TYR A 31 13.48 45.95 30.07
C TYR A 31 11.99 45.85 29.83
N GLN A 32 11.19 46.51 30.67
CA GLN A 32 9.77 46.72 30.44
C GLN A 32 9.47 48.21 30.30
N CYS A 33 8.76 48.58 29.23
CA CYS A 33 8.32 49.95 29.03
C CYS A 33 7.20 50.31 30.02
N LYS A 34 7.30 51.48 30.66
CA LYS A 34 6.29 51.96 31.61
C LYS A 34 4.97 52.34 30.94
N GLU A 35 5.02 52.78 29.68
CA GLU A 35 3.86 53.23 28.90
C GLU A 35 3.12 52.06 28.25
N CYS A 36 3.75 51.35 27.29
CA CYS A 36 3.07 50.28 26.55
C CYS A 36 3.19 48.89 27.19
N LYS A 37 3.81 48.79 28.37
CA LYS A 37 4.10 47.53 29.10
C LYS A 37 4.88 46.47 28.32
N ARG A 38 5.39 46.79 27.11
CA ARG A 38 6.17 45.87 26.28
C ARG A 38 7.47 45.53 26.97
N GLN A 39 7.75 44.23 27.05
CA GLN A 39 9.03 43.69 27.49
C GLN A 39 9.92 43.38 26.29
N PHE A 40 11.20 43.72 26.37
CA PHE A 40 12.20 43.47 25.31
C PHE A 40 13.62 43.40 25.89
N THR A 41 14.54 42.81 25.13
CA THR A 41 15.97 42.76 25.43
C THR A 41 16.71 43.44 24.28
N PRO A 42 17.52 44.49 24.50
CA PRO A 42 18.21 45.22 23.42
C PRO A 42 19.20 44.38 22.61
N SER A 43 19.78 43.35 23.26
CA SER A 43 20.79 42.46 22.69
C SER A 43 20.22 41.19 22.08
N ALA A 44 18.91 40.94 22.20
CA ALA A 44 18.30 39.75 21.63
C ALA A 44 18.19 39.96 20.12
N THR A 45 18.99 39.22 19.35
CA THR A 45 18.69 39.01 17.93
C THR A 45 17.28 38.43 17.84
N PRO A 46 16.42 38.93 16.93
CA PRO A 46 15.18 38.25 16.64
C PRO A 46 15.55 36.82 16.25
N LYS A 47 15.22 35.82 17.08
CA LYS A 47 15.29 34.43 16.63
C LYS A 47 14.37 34.37 15.42
N GLU A 48 14.94 34.27 14.23
CA GLU A 48 14.20 33.87 13.05
C GLU A 48 13.52 32.57 13.45
N ARG A 49 12.21 32.65 13.71
CA ARG A 49 11.41 31.46 13.85
C ARG A 49 11.43 30.84 12.47
N GLN A 50 12.30 29.84 12.29
CA GLN A 50 12.20 28.94 11.15
C GLN A 50 10.74 28.49 11.10
N LEU A 51 10.01 29.01 10.11
CA LEU A 51 8.65 28.61 9.85
C LEU A 51 8.77 27.14 9.44
N LYS A 52 8.43 26.23 10.35
CA LYS A 52 8.34 24.81 9.99
C LYS A 52 7.32 24.72 8.87
N ASP A 53 7.76 24.21 7.73
CA ASP A 53 6.96 24.14 6.51
C ASP A 53 5.96 22.99 6.62
N TYR A 54 4.91 23.22 7.41
CA TYR A 54 3.81 22.29 7.57
C TYR A 54 2.82 22.42 6.41
N PRO A 55 2.23 21.30 5.95
CA PRO A 55 1.25 21.32 4.87
C PRO A 55 0.10 22.26 5.22
N ARG A 56 -0.37 23.04 4.24
CA ARG A 56 -1.53 23.91 4.43
C ARG A 56 -2.81 23.09 4.59
N CYS A 57 -3.80 23.67 5.26
CA CYS A 57 -5.09 23.03 5.42
C CYS A 57 -5.75 22.82 4.04
N PRO A 58 -6.14 21.60 3.66
CA PRO A 58 -6.72 21.35 2.33
C PRO A 58 -8.06 22.05 2.12
N ILE A 59 -8.79 22.40 3.20
CA ILE A 59 -10.11 23.05 3.10
C ILE A 59 -10.00 24.58 2.99
N CYS A 60 -9.20 25.22 3.86
CA CYS A 60 -9.17 26.69 3.95
C CYS A 60 -7.80 27.32 3.64
N ASN A 61 -6.81 26.50 3.28
CA ASN A 61 -5.43 26.90 2.95
C ASN A 61 -4.66 27.64 4.08
N LYS A 62 -5.21 27.68 5.29
CA LYS A 62 -4.57 28.30 6.47
C LYS A 62 -3.46 27.41 7.03
N ARG A 63 -2.59 28.03 7.85
CA ARG A 63 -1.47 27.33 8.51
C ARG A 63 -1.99 26.25 9.44
N THR A 64 -1.25 25.16 9.53
CA THR A 64 -1.57 24.00 10.36
C THR A 64 -0.53 23.82 11.45
N PHE A 65 -0.78 22.89 12.37
CA PHE A 65 0.18 22.44 13.36
C PHE A 65 0.06 20.93 13.53
N ILE A 66 1.14 20.30 14.03
CA ILE A 66 1.12 18.87 14.39
C ILE A 66 0.24 18.72 15.63
N HIS A 67 -0.89 18.03 15.47
CA HIS A 67 -1.75 17.66 16.58
C HIS A 67 -1.23 16.38 17.27
N HIS A 68 -0.94 15.35 16.47
CA HIS A 68 -0.30 14.12 16.94
C HIS A 68 0.72 13.59 15.94
N ASN A 69 1.78 12.97 16.46
CA ASN A 69 2.86 12.39 15.68
C ASN A 69 2.93 10.87 15.95
N TYR A 70 2.29 10.06 15.10
CA TYR A 70 2.26 8.60 15.24
C TYR A 70 3.41 7.94 14.47
N SER A 71 3.61 6.63 14.65
CA SER A 71 4.67 5.89 13.97
C SER A 71 4.58 5.98 12.44
N ASN A 72 3.39 5.76 11.87
CA ASN A 72 3.18 5.63 10.42
C ASN A 72 2.62 6.88 9.75
N TYR A 73 2.12 7.86 10.52
CA TYR A 73 1.50 9.07 9.98
C TYR A 73 1.57 10.23 10.97
N ILE A 74 1.33 11.44 10.47
CA ILE A 74 1.20 12.66 11.26
C ILE A 74 -0.22 13.18 11.11
N ASN A 75 -0.87 13.50 12.22
CA ASN A 75 -2.15 14.20 12.23
C ASN A 75 -1.89 15.71 12.32
N TYR A 76 -2.25 16.44 11.28
CA TYR A 76 -2.21 17.89 11.23
C TYR A 76 -3.59 18.47 11.49
N ARG A 77 -3.65 19.58 12.24
CA ARG A 77 -4.89 20.32 12.51
C ARG A 77 -4.77 21.76 12.06
N CYS A 78 -5.85 22.30 11.50
CA CYS A 78 -5.91 23.68 11.09
C CYS A 78 -5.88 24.62 12.32
N ASN A 79 -5.08 25.71 12.25
CA ASN A 79 -5.04 26.70 13.33
C ASN A 79 -6.31 27.57 13.40
N ASP A 80 -7.10 27.62 12.33
CA ASP A 80 -8.34 28.38 12.33
C ASP A 80 -9.44 27.63 13.07
N LYS A 81 -9.90 28.20 14.19
CA LYS A 81 -10.98 27.64 15.01
C LYS A 81 -12.28 27.46 14.24
N LYS A 82 -12.55 28.29 13.22
CA LYS A 82 -13.74 28.14 12.38
C LYS A 82 -13.66 26.91 11.47
N CYS A 83 -12.47 26.58 10.97
CA CYS A 83 -12.25 25.42 10.13
C CYS A 83 -12.08 24.15 10.97
N ASN A 84 -11.18 24.19 11.95
CA ASN A 84 -10.86 23.10 12.86
C ASN A 84 -10.55 21.73 12.21
N HIS A 85 -10.30 21.73 10.89
CA HIS A 85 -10.13 20.53 10.09
C HIS A 85 -8.85 19.78 10.48
N SER A 86 -8.95 18.46 10.55
CA SER A 86 -7.83 17.56 10.80
C SER A 86 -7.63 16.63 9.61
N PHE A 87 -6.38 16.47 9.18
CA PHE A 87 -5.99 15.61 8.06
C PHE A 87 -4.71 14.85 8.40
N PHE A 88 -4.52 13.74 7.71
CA PHE A 88 -3.49 12.76 8.04
C PHE A 88 -2.52 12.66 6.88
N VAL A 89 -1.22 12.66 7.19
CA VAL A 89 -0.16 12.51 6.19
C VAL A 89 0.66 11.30 6.54
N ALA A 90 0.66 10.31 5.66
CA ALA A 90 1.47 9.11 5.84
C ALA A 90 2.97 9.48 5.85
N LYS A 91 3.78 8.74 6.62
CA LYS A 91 5.25 8.88 6.66
C LYS A 91 5.86 7.81 5.76
N PRO A 92 6.30 8.12 4.53
CA PRO A 92 6.74 7.10 3.59
C PRO A 92 7.88 6.22 4.14
N THR A 93 8.83 6.84 4.86
CA THR A 93 9.98 6.14 5.45
C THR A 93 9.63 5.22 6.62
N ALA A 94 8.44 5.35 7.21
CA ALA A 94 8.00 4.52 8.33
C ALA A 94 7.07 3.37 7.90
N ILE A 95 6.66 3.34 6.64
CA ILE A 95 5.80 2.28 6.09
C ILE A 95 6.69 1.14 5.62
N THR A 96 6.46 -0.05 6.18
CA THR A 96 7.14 -1.27 5.72
C THR A 96 6.69 -1.60 4.29
N PRO A 97 7.58 -2.07 3.40
CA PRO A 97 7.19 -2.56 2.09
C PRO A 97 6.17 -3.70 2.18
N SER A 98 5.34 -3.85 1.16
CA SER A 98 4.38 -4.95 1.12
C SER A 98 5.09 -6.30 0.90
N SER A 99 4.53 -7.43 1.39
CA SER A 99 5.11 -8.75 1.17
C SER A 99 5.19 -9.10 -0.32
N ASN A 100 4.34 -8.51 -1.17
CA ASN A 100 4.43 -8.71 -2.61
C ASN A 100 5.72 -8.16 -3.24
N THR A 101 6.52 -7.34 -2.52
CA THR A 101 7.81 -6.85 -3.00
C THR A 101 8.99 -7.73 -2.56
N THR A 102 8.76 -8.72 -1.68
CA THR A 102 9.81 -9.60 -1.14
C THR A 102 9.80 -10.99 -1.76
N ILE A 103 9.29 -11.10 -3.00
CA ILE A 103 9.17 -12.37 -3.71
C ILE A 103 10.53 -12.88 -4.15
N GLN A 104 10.80 -14.14 -3.80
CA GLN A 104 12.07 -14.81 -4.08
C GLN A 104 11.89 -15.89 -5.14
N GLY A 105 12.99 -16.31 -5.75
CA GLY A 105 12.99 -17.43 -6.68
C GLY A 105 13.84 -17.15 -7.91
N LYS A 106 13.66 -18.00 -8.91
CA LYS A 106 14.38 -17.93 -10.17
C LYS A 106 13.73 -16.90 -11.10
N LEU A 107 14.57 -16.14 -11.81
CA LEU A 107 14.17 -15.10 -12.76
C LEU A 107 14.11 -15.58 -14.23
N ASP A 108 14.40 -16.86 -14.49
CA ASP A 108 14.30 -17.47 -15.82
C ASP A 108 14.03 -18.98 -15.71
N PHE A 109 13.77 -19.64 -16.84
CA PHE A 109 13.57 -21.09 -16.93
C PHE A 109 14.83 -21.87 -17.35
N LYS A 110 16.02 -21.24 -17.35
CA LYS A 110 17.26 -21.90 -17.81
C LYS A 110 17.62 -23.09 -16.92
N GLY A 111 18.28 -24.10 -17.47
CA GLY A 111 18.72 -25.28 -16.70
C GLY A 111 17.59 -26.13 -16.13
N MET A 112 16.36 -25.99 -16.65
CA MET A 112 15.26 -26.89 -16.32
C MET A 112 15.32 -28.13 -17.19
N ARG A 113 15.21 -29.31 -16.58
CA ARG A 113 15.24 -30.61 -17.27
C ARG A 113 14.09 -30.79 -18.26
N PHE A 114 12.94 -30.18 -17.97
CA PHE A 114 11.73 -30.31 -18.78
C PHE A 114 11.53 -29.07 -19.64
N PRO A 115 10.99 -29.22 -20.87
CA PRO A 115 10.65 -28.09 -21.72
C PRO A 115 9.72 -27.10 -21.01
N ILE A 116 9.89 -25.83 -21.32
CA ILE A 116 9.15 -24.74 -20.66
C ILE A 116 7.64 -24.97 -20.77
N HIS A 117 7.12 -25.29 -21.96
CA HIS A 117 5.69 -25.53 -22.15
C HIS A 117 5.09 -26.62 -21.23
N ILE A 118 5.86 -27.64 -20.83
CA ILE A 118 5.42 -28.66 -19.87
C ILE A 118 5.35 -28.10 -18.45
N ILE A 119 6.32 -27.27 -18.07
CA ILE A 119 6.32 -26.59 -16.78
C ILE A 119 5.07 -25.70 -16.69
N LEU A 120 4.81 -24.90 -17.73
CA LEU A 120 3.68 -23.98 -17.78
C LEU A 120 2.35 -24.71 -17.77
N MET A 121 2.21 -25.78 -18.55
CA MET A 121 1.03 -26.65 -18.50
C MET A 121 0.78 -27.18 -17.08
N ALA A 122 1.83 -27.60 -16.37
CA ALA A 122 1.69 -28.03 -14.98
C ALA A 122 1.26 -26.89 -14.05
N LEU A 123 1.72 -25.65 -14.27
CA LEU A 123 1.29 -24.48 -13.51
C LEU A 123 -0.17 -24.11 -13.80
N ASP A 124 -0.59 -24.13 -15.06
CA ASP A 124 -1.97 -23.84 -15.46
C ASP A 124 -2.93 -24.86 -14.84
N LEU A 125 -2.62 -26.16 -14.92
CA LEU A 125 -3.41 -27.20 -14.26
C LEU A 125 -3.48 -27.00 -12.73
N TYR A 126 -2.41 -26.49 -12.13
CA TYR A 126 -2.36 -26.27 -10.69
C TYR A 126 -3.17 -25.05 -10.24
N PHE A 127 -3.02 -23.91 -10.91
CA PHE A 127 -3.61 -22.64 -10.49
C PHE A 127 -4.99 -22.37 -11.10
N LEU A 128 -5.25 -22.80 -12.34
CA LEU A 128 -6.53 -22.59 -13.01
C LEU A 128 -7.50 -23.74 -12.75
N ASN A 129 -7.00 -24.99 -12.80
CA ASN A 129 -7.83 -26.19 -12.63
C ASN A 129 -7.79 -26.77 -11.21
N GLU A 130 -7.15 -26.08 -10.27
CA GLU A 130 -7.05 -26.47 -8.85
C GLU A 130 -6.56 -27.92 -8.65
N SER A 131 -5.78 -28.45 -9.61
CA SER A 131 -5.37 -29.86 -9.61
C SER A 131 -4.20 -30.10 -8.65
N SER A 132 -4.24 -31.21 -7.91
CA SER A 132 -3.13 -31.59 -7.04
C SER A 132 -1.88 -31.93 -7.86
N THR A 133 -0.68 -31.73 -7.28
CA THR A 133 0.58 -32.06 -7.96
C THR A 133 0.71 -33.55 -8.33
N ARG A 134 0.01 -34.43 -7.60
CA ARG A 134 -0.08 -35.87 -7.92
C ARG A 134 -0.98 -36.12 -9.13
N CYS A 135 -2.14 -35.47 -9.18
CA CYS A 135 -3.04 -35.54 -10.34
C CYS A 135 -2.35 -35.00 -11.60
N ILE A 136 -1.60 -33.90 -11.49
CA ILE A 136 -0.85 -33.32 -12.61
C ILE A 136 0.26 -34.28 -13.08
N SER A 137 1.00 -34.88 -12.15
CA SER A 137 2.01 -35.90 -12.48
C SER A 137 1.40 -37.09 -13.24
N GLN A 138 0.23 -37.58 -12.79
CA GLN A 138 -0.50 -38.65 -13.46
C GLN A 138 -1.02 -38.22 -14.84
N TYR A 139 -1.57 -37.01 -14.96
CA TYR A 139 -2.05 -36.47 -16.23
C TYR A 139 -0.93 -36.37 -17.27
N LEU A 140 0.22 -35.81 -16.90
CA LEU A 140 1.38 -35.69 -17.79
C LEU A 140 1.90 -37.07 -18.24
N PHE A 141 1.87 -38.07 -17.35
CA PHE A 141 2.26 -39.43 -17.72
C PHE A 141 1.23 -40.10 -18.64
N ARG A 142 -0.07 -39.99 -18.35
CA ARG A 142 -1.12 -40.70 -19.11
C ARG A 142 -1.36 -40.09 -20.49
N THR A 143 -1.31 -38.77 -20.61
CA THR A 143 -1.66 -38.06 -21.86
C THR A 143 -0.45 -37.88 -22.77
N PHE A 144 0.74 -37.65 -22.21
CA PHE A 144 1.94 -37.29 -22.97
C PHE A 144 3.13 -38.25 -22.76
N ASN A 145 2.97 -39.30 -21.96
CA ASN A 145 4.06 -40.21 -21.57
C ASN A 145 5.25 -39.51 -20.88
N ILE A 146 5.00 -38.35 -20.23
CA ILE A 146 6.04 -37.56 -19.56
C ILE A 146 6.11 -37.97 -18.08
N LYS A 147 7.23 -38.60 -17.70
CA LYS A 147 7.50 -38.99 -16.30
C LYS A 147 8.08 -37.82 -15.52
N VAL A 148 7.25 -37.14 -14.73
CA VAL A 148 7.67 -36.09 -13.79
C VAL A 148 7.10 -36.36 -12.40
N SER A 149 7.91 -36.18 -11.35
CA SER A 149 7.46 -36.40 -9.98
C SER A 149 6.55 -35.26 -9.49
N HIS A 150 5.58 -35.58 -8.64
CA HIS A 150 4.73 -34.57 -7.99
C HIS A 150 5.53 -33.57 -7.13
N VAL A 151 6.71 -33.97 -6.62
CA VAL A 151 7.62 -33.10 -5.87
C VAL A 151 8.29 -32.08 -6.80
N THR A 152 8.66 -32.51 -8.01
CA THR A 152 9.19 -31.62 -9.05
C THR A 152 8.15 -30.58 -9.45
N ILE A 153 6.89 -30.99 -9.65
CA ILE A 153 5.78 -30.06 -9.93
C ILE A 153 5.57 -29.10 -8.76
N ALA A 154 5.54 -29.60 -7.51
CA ALA A 154 5.41 -28.76 -6.31
C ALA A 154 6.57 -27.75 -6.15
N SER A 155 7.76 -28.08 -6.67
CA SER A 155 8.86 -27.11 -6.73
C SER A 155 8.53 -25.99 -7.73
N TRP A 156 8.06 -26.34 -8.94
CA TRP A 156 7.77 -25.36 -10.00
C TRP A 156 6.74 -24.31 -9.59
N THR A 157 5.71 -24.69 -8.82
CA THR A 157 4.62 -23.77 -8.42
C THR A 157 5.10 -22.53 -7.68
N LYS A 158 6.25 -22.60 -7.00
CA LYS A 158 6.84 -21.48 -6.26
C LYS A 158 8.23 -21.05 -6.74
N LYS A 159 8.91 -21.89 -7.54
CA LYS A 159 10.29 -21.66 -7.98
C LYS A 159 10.44 -20.41 -8.84
N PHE A 160 9.45 -20.13 -9.68
CA PHE A 160 9.49 -19.03 -10.66
C PHE A 160 8.71 -17.79 -10.19
N ALA A 161 8.36 -17.71 -8.90
CA ALA A 161 7.57 -16.59 -8.37
C ALA A 161 8.20 -15.22 -8.68
N ALA A 162 9.52 -15.10 -8.53
CA ALA A 162 10.23 -13.87 -8.87
C ALA A 162 10.14 -13.50 -10.37
N TYR A 163 10.23 -14.49 -11.27
CA TYR A 163 10.02 -14.27 -12.71
C TYR A 163 8.62 -13.74 -13.01
N PHE A 164 7.58 -14.39 -12.47
CA PHE A 164 6.19 -13.97 -12.66
C PHE A 164 5.92 -12.57 -12.07
N LYS A 165 6.51 -12.27 -10.91
CA LYS A 165 6.39 -10.94 -10.30
C LYS A 165 7.06 -9.86 -11.14
N LEU A 166 8.30 -10.09 -11.59
CA LEU A 166 9.01 -9.18 -12.50
C LEU A 166 8.19 -8.92 -13.77
N LYS A 167 7.58 -9.97 -14.33
CA LYS A 167 6.73 -9.86 -15.52
C LYS A 167 5.49 -9.01 -15.23
N SER A 168 4.78 -9.28 -14.13
CA SER A 168 3.63 -8.50 -13.69
C SER A 168 3.97 -7.02 -13.53
N ASP A 169 5.09 -6.71 -12.88
CA ASP A 169 5.52 -5.33 -12.63
C ASP A 169 5.82 -4.58 -13.92
N ASN A 170 6.45 -5.24 -14.88
CA ASN A 170 6.70 -4.67 -16.20
C ASN A 170 5.42 -4.41 -16.99
N LEU A 171 4.43 -5.31 -16.91
CA LEU A 171 3.14 -5.14 -17.58
C LEU A 171 2.28 -4.04 -16.96
N LEU A 172 2.35 -3.89 -15.64
CA LEU A 172 1.58 -2.91 -14.88
C LEU A 172 2.23 -1.52 -14.83
N LYS A 173 3.47 -1.37 -15.31
CA LYS A 173 4.25 -0.13 -15.19
C LYS A 173 3.56 1.13 -15.73
N ASN A 174 2.77 0.97 -16.79
CA ASN A 174 2.08 2.08 -17.48
C ASN A 174 0.57 2.05 -17.25
N ILE A 175 0.09 1.25 -16.31
CA ILE A 175 -1.33 1.15 -15.97
C ILE A 175 -1.65 2.16 -14.88
N ASP A 176 -2.67 2.97 -15.13
CA ASP A 176 -3.24 3.90 -14.18
C ASP A 176 -4.74 3.60 -14.06
N LEU A 177 -5.17 3.31 -12.84
CA LEU A 177 -6.53 2.97 -12.45
C LEU A 177 -7.16 4.09 -11.61
N SER A 178 -6.68 5.33 -11.78
CA SER A 178 -7.25 6.50 -11.10
C SER A 178 -8.66 6.85 -11.58
N ASP A 179 -9.03 6.43 -12.80
CA ASP A 179 -10.37 6.64 -13.34
C ASP A 179 -11.41 5.65 -12.78
N SER A 180 -10.97 4.59 -12.08
CA SER A 180 -11.86 3.60 -11.48
C SER A 180 -12.78 4.23 -10.44
N ASP A 181 -14.06 3.86 -10.50
CA ASP A 181 -15.03 4.31 -9.50
C ASP A 181 -14.67 3.80 -8.10
N GLU A 182 -14.35 2.52 -7.97
CA GLU A 182 -14.17 1.88 -6.67
C GLU A 182 -13.05 0.85 -6.65
N TRP A 183 -12.25 0.85 -5.59
CA TRP A 183 -11.44 -0.32 -5.22
C TRP A 183 -12.02 -0.96 -3.97
N HIS A 184 -12.00 -2.28 -3.90
CA HIS A 184 -12.38 -3.03 -2.70
C HIS A 184 -11.13 -3.51 -1.97
N ALA A 185 -11.12 -3.39 -0.65
CA ALA A 185 -10.07 -3.97 0.18
C ALA A 185 -10.66 -4.84 1.30
N ASP A 186 -10.03 -5.99 1.51
CA ASP A 186 -10.43 -6.97 2.50
C ASP A 186 -9.22 -7.81 2.94
N GLU A 187 -9.36 -8.48 4.07
CA GLU A 187 -8.35 -9.39 4.59
C GLU A 187 -8.91 -10.77 4.88
N THR A 188 -8.19 -11.80 4.44
CA THR A 188 -8.60 -13.17 4.64
C THR A 188 -7.56 -14.00 5.39
N VAL A 189 -8.04 -14.92 6.24
CA VAL A 189 -7.17 -15.74 7.09
C VAL A 189 -6.48 -16.86 6.31
N VAL A 190 -5.17 -16.99 6.45
CA VAL A 190 -4.41 -18.16 5.99
C VAL A 190 -3.61 -18.75 7.15
N PHE A 191 -3.31 -20.04 7.09
CA PHE A 191 -2.50 -20.72 8.11
C PHE A 191 -1.14 -21.06 7.53
N ILE A 192 -0.10 -20.68 8.27
CA ILE A 192 1.29 -20.97 7.94
C ILE A 192 1.90 -21.65 9.16
N ASN A 193 2.35 -22.89 8.99
CA ASN A 193 2.86 -23.75 10.06
C ASN A 193 1.90 -23.80 11.27
N GLY A 194 0.59 -23.99 11.00
CA GLY A 194 -0.47 -24.00 12.01
C GLY A 194 -0.80 -22.64 12.65
N LYS A 195 -0.08 -21.56 12.31
CA LYS A 195 -0.29 -20.22 12.88
C LYS A 195 -1.11 -19.33 11.95
N ARG A 196 -2.02 -18.56 12.54
CA ARG A 196 -2.88 -17.62 11.82
C ARG A 196 -2.05 -16.47 11.23
N HIS A 197 -2.26 -16.22 9.95
CA HIS A 197 -1.78 -15.07 9.20
C HIS A 197 -2.97 -14.46 8.44
N TYR A 198 -2.78 -13.26 7.92
CA TYR A 198 -3.78 -12.48 7.19
C TYR A 198 -3.20 -12.11 5.84
N LEU A 199 -3.93 -12.45 4.78
CA LEU A 199 -3.69 -12.00 3.43
C LEU A 199 -4.63 -10.81 3.17
N TRP A 200 -4.05 -9.63 3.15
CA TRP A 200 -4.72 -8.37 2.82
C TRP A 200 -4.68 -8.16 1.32
N LEU A 201 -5.78 -7.70 0.73
CA LEU A 201 -5.96 -7.60 -0.72
C LEU A 201 -6.60 -6.28 -1.09
N VAL A 202 -6.25 -5.74 -2.25
CA VAL A 202 -6.97 -4.65 -2.93
C VAL A 202 -7.30 -5.11 -4.34
N ILE A 203 -8.57 -5.00 -4.73
CA ILE A 203 -9.08 -5.36 -6.05
C ILE A 203 -9.80 -4.17 -6.68
N ASP A 204 -9.58 -3.96 -7.97
CA ASP A 204 -10.30 -2.97 -8.76
C ASP A 204 -11.72 -3.45 -9.09
N SER A 205 -12.74 -2.61 -8.91
CA SER A 205 -14.14 -3.01 -9.09
C SER A 205 -14.55 -3.15 -10.55
N GLU A 206 -13.83 -2.55 -11.49
CA GLU A 206 -14.18 -2.57 -12.93
C GLU A 206 -13.47 -3.74 -13.61
N SER A 207 -12.14 -3.75 -13.57
CA SER A 207 -11.30 -4.76 -14.20
C SER A 207 -11.20 -6.07 -13.42
N ARG A 208 -11.56 -6.10 -12.13
CA ARG A 208 -11.28 -7.22 -11.20
C ARG A 208 -9.79 -7.49 -10.98
N LEU A 209 -8.91 -6.57 -11.37
CA LEU A 209 -7.48 -6.73 -11.19
C LEU A 209 -7.13 -6.68 -9.70
N ILE A 210 -6.39 -7.66 -9.21
CA ILE A 210 -5.76 -7.56 -7.89
C ILE A 210 -4.61 -6.56 -8.01
N ILE A 211 -4.83 -5.37 -7.44
CA ILE A 211 -3.92 -4.21 -7.48
C ILE A 211 -2.73 -4.46 -6.57
N SER A 212 -2.98 -4.91 -5.35
CA SER A 212 -1.94 -5.21 -4.37
C SER A 212 -2.39 -6.29 -3.40
N TYR A 213 -1.42 -6.94 -2.77
CA TYR A 213 -1.66 -7.85 -1.67
C TYR A 213 -0.54 -7.76 -0.65
N HIS A 214 -0.84 -8.11 0.60
CA HIS A 214 0.11 -8.12 1.70
C HIS A 214 -0.16 -9.31 2.64
N LEU A 215 0.81 -10.19 2.81
CA LEU A 215 0.76 -11.31 3.74
C LEU A 215 1.47 -10.95 5.05
N SER A 216 0.79 -11.12 6.18
CA SER A 216 1.34 -10.76 7.49
C SER A 216 0.76 -11.59 8.63
N PRO A 217 1.50 -11.85 9.72
CA PRO A 217 0.93 -12.43 10.94
C PRO A 217 0.01 -11.45 11.70
N TYR A 218 0.03 -10.15 11.36
CA TYR A 218 -0.70 -9.11 12.10
C TYR A 218 -1.96 -8.64 11.38
N ARG A 219 -3.01 -8.33 12.16
CA ARG A 219 -4.25 -7.70 11.69
C ARG A 219 -4.39 -6.28 12.26
N ASP A 220 -3.50 -5.38 11.83
CA ASP A 220 -3.43 -4.00 12.33
C ASP A 220 -3.31 -2.96 11.21
N ALA A 221 -3.39 -1.67 11.58
CA ALA A 221 -3.33 -0.57 10.62
C ALA A 221 -1.98 -0.47 9.87
N LYS A 222 -0.89 -1.01 10.45
CA LYS A 222 0.43 -0.98 9.80
C LYS A 222 0.41 -1.83 8.53
N GLN A 223 -0.28 -2.96 8.55
CA GLN A 223 -0.39 -3.83 7.36
C GLN A 223 -1.21 -3.16 6.27
N ALA A 224 -2.30 -2.49 6.63
CA ALA A 224 -3.10 -1.70 5.68
C ALA A 224 -2.29 -0.52 5.10
N PHE A 225 -1.41 0.12 5.88
CA PHE A 225 -0.46 1.12 5.33
C PHE A 225 0.47 0.50 4.27
N SER A 226 1.06 -0.66 4.55
CA SER A 226 1.91 -1.37 3.58
C SER A 226 1.17 -1.73 2.29
N LEU A 227 -0.07 -2.23 2.43
CA LEU A 227 -0.94 -2.57 1.32
C LEU A 227 -1.28 -1.35 0.46
N PHE A 228 -1.83 -0.30 1.04
CA PHE A 228 -2.29 0.87 0.28
C PHE A 228 -1.15 1.71 -0.28
N ASN A 229 0.00 1.78 0.42
CA ASN A 229 1.17 2.47 -0.11
C ASN A 229 1.71 1.77 -1.38
N ASP A 230 1.59 0.44 -1.46
CA ASP A 230 1.91 -0.29 -2.68
C ASP A 230 0.82 -0.11 -3.74
N ALA A 231 -0.47 -0.23 -3.37
CA ALA A 231 -1.60 -0.05 -4.28
C ALA A 231 -1.63 1.32 -4.96
N LYS A 232 -1.27 2.39 -4.24
CA LYS A 232 -1.21 3.77 -4.76
C LYS A 232 -0.31 3.94 -5.99
N LYS A 233 0.62 3.01 -6.25
CA LYS A 233 1.45 3.03 -7.46
C LYS A 233 0.63 2.88 -8.75
N LEU A 234 -0.56 2.29 -8.66
CA LEU A 234 -1.47 2.07 -9.79
C LEU A 234 -2.59 3.12 -9.86
N GLY A 235 -2.50 4.21 -9.08
CA GLY A 235 -3.45 5.31 -9.14
C GLY A 235 -4.19 5.57 -7.83
N SER A 236 -5.31 6.28 -7.91
CA SER A 236 -6.17 6.58 -6.76
C SER A 236 -7.64 6.61 -7.21
N PRO A 237 -8.49 5.69 -6.72
CA PRO A 237 -9.89 5.59 -7.16
C PRO A 237 -10.74 6.70 -6.53
N ARG A 238 -11.98 6.86 -7.01
CA ARG A 238 -12.96 7.77 -6.39
C ARG A 238 -13.35 7.30 -4.99
N ALA A 239 -13.54 6.00 -4.81
CA ALA A 239 -13.82 5.41 -3.51
C ALA A 239 -13.01 4.14 -3.23
N ILE A 240 -12.74 3.89 -1.95
CA ILE A 240 -12.27 2.59 -1.44
C ILE A 240 -13.35 2.02 -0.54
N VAL A 241 -13.80 0.83 -0.87
CA VAL A 241 -14.81 0.06 -0.16
C VAL A 241 -14.12 -0.97 0.72
N THR A 242 -14.40 -0.95 2.02
CA THR A 242 -13.88 -1.97 2.94
C THR A 242 -14.97 -2.48 3.86
N ASP A 243 -14.68 -3.63 4.47
CA ASP A 243 -15.39 -4.07 5.67
C ASP A 243 -15.20 -3.09 6.83
N ARG A 244 -15.91 -3.33 7.93
CA ARG A 244 -15.94 -2.44 9.11
C ARG A 244 -14.69 -2.50 9.98
N LEU A 245 -13.59 -3.11 9.51
CA LEU A 245 -12.34 -3.20 10.27
C LEU A 245 -11.75 -1.79 10.47
N PRO A 246 -11.60 -1.30 11.72
CA PRO A 246 -11.11 0.06 11.96
C PRO A 246 -9.68 0.31 11.46
N SER A 247 -8.90 -0.74 11.23
CA SER A 247 -7.53 -0.69 10.72
C SER A 247 -7.41 -0.03 9.34
N TYR A 248 -8.48 0.02 8.54
CA TYR A 248 -8.47 0.68 7.22
C TYR A 248 -8.63 2.21 7.29
N ASN A 249 -9.30 2.72 8.33
CA ASN A 249 -9.76 4.13 8.39
C ASN A 249 -8.62 5.15 8.24
N ILE A 250 -7.53 4.97 8.97
CA ILE A 250 -6.42 5.92 8.97
C ILE A 250 -5.48 5.71 7.78
N PRO A 251 -5.10 4.47 7.40
CA PRO A 251 -4.33 4.23 6.20
C PRO A 251 -4.94 4.83 4.94
N ILE A 252 -6.24 4.61 4.68
CA ILE A 252 -6.91 5.16 3.50
C ILE A 252 -6.82 6.69 3.50
N LYS A 253 -7.25 7.34 4.59
CA LYS A 253 -7.21 8.81 4.72
C LYS A 253 -5.81 9.43 4.64
N SER A 254 -4.78 8.65 4.98
CA SER A 254 -3.39 9.14 5.01
C SER A 254 -2.68 8.95 3.67
N VAL A 255 -3.06 7.91 2.92
CA VAL A 255 -2.44 7.53 1.65
C VAL A 255 -3.17 8.19 0.48
N PHE A 256 -4.50 8.28 0.55
CA PHE A 256 -5.38 8.87 -0.47
C PHE A 256 -6.10 10.10 0.09
N GLN A 257 -5.88 11.27 -0.51
CA GLN A 257 -6.42 12.54 0.00
C GLN A 257 -7.86 12.79 -0.48
N ASP A 258 -8.15 12.43 -1.73
CA ASP A 258 -9.42 12.75 -2.41
C ASP A 258 -10.31 11.51 -2.61
N THR A 259 -9.92 10.36 -2.05
CA THR A 259 -10.68 9.11 -2.13
C THR A 259 -11.66 8.97 -0.97
N LEU A 260 -12.92 8.69 -1.30
CA LEU A 260 -13.97 8.42 -0.30
C LEU A 260 -13.78 7.03 0.32
N HIS A 261 -13.72 6.94 1.65
CA HIS A 261 -13.74 5.64 2.34
C HIS A 261 -15.19 5.22 2.63
N ILE A 262 -15.65 4.18 1.95
CA ILE A 262 -16.97 3.59 2.14
C ILE A 262 -16.82 2.33 3.01
N LYS A 263 -17.52 2.31 4.14
CA LYS A 263 -17.59 1.14 5.02
C LYS A 263 -18.93 0.46 4.80
N VAL A 264 -18.92 -0.75 4.23
CA VAL A 264 -20.15 -1.47 3.90
C VAL A 264 -20.99 -1.66 5.17
N GLN A 265 -22.24 -1.20 5.14
CA GLN A 265 -23.12 -1.25 6.31
C GLN A 265 -24.06 -2.46 6.28
N SER A 266 -24.52 -2.88 5.10
CA SER A 266 -25.41 -4.03 4.91
C SER A 266 -25.35 -4.55 3.47
N PHE A 267 -25.76 -5.80 3.24
CA PHE A 267 -25.89 -6.40 1.89
C PHE A 267 -26.92 -5.71 0.99
N LYS A 268 -27.69 -4.74 1.52
CA LYS A 268 -28.78 -4.04 0.82
C LYS A 268 -28.38 -2.69 0.21
N ASP A 269 -27.14 -2.25 0.42
CA ASP A 269 -26.65 -0.99 -0.14
C ASP A 269 -26.19 -1.21 -1.60
N ASP A 270 -26.29 -0.17 -2.45
CA ASP A 270 -25.90 -0.24 -3.88
C ASP A 270 -24.43 -0.66 -4.10
N ILE A 271 -23.59 -0.43 -3.09
CA ILE A 271 -22.16 -0.77 -3.08
C ILE A 271 -21.95 -1.99 -2.18
N SER A 272 -21.72 -3.15 -2.81
CA SER A 272 -21.60 -4.44 -2.14
C SER A 272 -20.17 -4.97 -2.12
N ASN A 273 -19.78 -5.70 -1.08
CA ASN A 273 -18.45 -6.33 -1.01
C ASN A 273 -18.31 -7.61 -1.88
N ASN A 274 -19.28 -7.86 -2.77
CA ASN A 274 -19.40 -9.10 -3.52
C ASN A 274 -18.21 -9.39 -4.44
N ILE A 275 -17.55 -8.34 -4.95
CA ILE A 275 -16.41 -8.46 -5.87
C ILE A 275 -15.23 -9.14 -5.18
N ILE A 276 -14.79 -8.59 -4.05
CA ILE A 276 -13.67 -9.16 -3.30
C ILE A 276 -14.04 -10.48 -2.63
N GLU A 277 -15.30 -10.65 -2.22
CA GLU A 277 -15.80 -11.92 -1.71
C GLU A 277 -15.77 -13.03 -2.78
N SER A 278 -16.08 -12.70 -4.04
CA SER A 278 -15.95 -13.64 -5.15
C SER A 278 -14.50 -14.07 -5.35
N PHE A 279 -13.55 -13.12 -5.31
CA PHE A 279 -12.12 -13.45 -5.35
C PHE A 279 -11.71 -14.32 -4.17
N ASN A 280 -12.10 -13.95 -2.95
CA ASN A 280 -11.80 -14.68 -1.73
C ASN A 280 -12.30 -16.12 -1.80
N LYS A 281 -13.50 -16.36 -2.35
CA LYS A 281 -14.03 -17.72 -2.57
C LYS A 281 -13.12 -18.54 -3.49
N THR A 282 -12.70 -17.97 -4.62
CA THR A 282 -11.76 -18.63 -5.54
C THR A 282 -10.43 -18.92 -4.86
N PHE A 283 -9.84 -17.93 -4.18
CA PHE A 283 -8.61 -18.10 -3.43
C PHE A 283 -8.73 -19.19 -2.35
N LYS A 284 -9.85 -19.22 -1.62
CA LYS A 284 -10.08 -20.21 -0.55
C LYS A 284 -10.29 -21.61 -1.08
N SER A 285 -10.91 -21.78 -2.25
CA SER A 285 -11.04 -23.09 -2.90
C SER A 285 -9.66 -23.69 -3.16
N TRP A 286 -8.81 -22.93 -3.85
CA TRP A 286 -7.42 -23.29 -4.11
C TRP A 286 -6.62 -23.52 -2.82
N TYR A 287 -6.71 -22.60 -1.85
CA TYR A 287 -5.99 -22.68 -0.58
C TYR A 287 -6.39 -23.91 0.26
N LYS A 288 -7.68 -24.29 0.29
CA LYS A 288 -8.15 -25.48 1.01
C LYS A 288 -7.49 -26.75 0.50
N GLY A 289 -7.23 -26.85 -0.81
CA GLY A 289 -6.51 -27.97 -1.43
C GLY A 289 -5.07 -28.14 -0.91
N LEU A 290 -4.45 -27.08 -0.38
CA LEU A 290 -3.08 -27.09 0.12
C LEU A 290 -2.93 -27.63 1.54
N LYS A 291 -4.03 -27.63 2.33
CA LYS A 291 -4.02 -27.95 3.77
C LYS A 291 -3.09 -27.04 4.59
N GLY A 292 -2.96 -25.78 4.19
CA GLY A 292 -2.10 -24.79 4.84
C GLY A 292 -0.69 -24.72 4.26
N PHE A 293 0.06 -23.68 4.64
CA PHE A 293 1.43 -23.47 4.19
C PHE A 293 2.45 -23.93 5.23
N ASN A 294 3.65 -24.32 4.79
CA ASN A 294 4.73 -24.75 5.70
C ASN A 294 5.68 -23.61 6.10
N SER A 295 5.90 -22.62 5.23
CA SER A 295 6.76 -21.47 5.50
C SER A 295 6.19 -20.19 4.91
N PHE A 296 6.55 -19.05 5.51
CA PHE A 296 6.10 -17.74 5.07
C PHE A 296 6.56 -17.44 3.64
N ASP A 297 7.84 -17.62 3.33
CA ASP A 297 8.38 -17.34 1.99
C ASP A 297 7.75 -18.24 0.92
N SER A 298 7.55 -19.52 1.23
CA SER A 298 6.88 -20.43 0.31
C SER A 298 5.42 -20.05 0.10
N ALA A 299 4.73 -19.55 1.13
CA ALA A 299 3.35 -19.06 1.02
C ALA A 299 3.29 -17.81 0.14
N ASN A 300 4.15 -16.83 0.43
CA ASN A 300 4.20 -15.55 -0.27
C ASN A 300 4.52 -15.75 -1.77
N ASN A 301 5.48 -16.61 -2.10
CA ASN A 301 5.79 -16.99 -3.48
C ASN A 301 4.61 -17.67 -4.18
N LEU A 302 3.95 -18.62 -3.51
CA LEU A 302 2.84 -19.36 -4.11
C LEU A 302 1.62 -18.46 -4.35
N ILE A 303 1.32 -17.58 -3.39
CA ILE A 303 0.27 -16.55 -3.51
C ILE A 303 0.59 -15.58 -4.65
N SER A 304 1.85 -15.16 -4.79
CA SER A 304 2.27 -14.32 -5.91
C SER A 304 1.97 -14.96 -7.26
N VAL A 305 2.26 -16.25 -7.41
CA VAL A 305 2.02 -16.97 -8.67
C VAL A 305 0.52 -17.20 -8.87
N PHE A 306 -0.24 -17.49 -7.81
CA PHE A 306 -1.70 -17.56 -7.89
C PHE A 306 -2.31 -16.26 -8.40
N ILE A 307 -1.90 -15.12 -7.81
CA ILE A 307 -2.40 -13.79 -8.22
C ILE A 307 -1.98 -13.47 -9.65
N PHE A 308 -0.77 -13.87 -10.08
CA PHE A 308 -0.37 -13.76 -11.48
C PHE A 308 -1.32 -14.53 -12.40
N HIS A 309 -1.62 -15.80 -12.09
CA HIS A 309 -2.54 -16.60 -12.92
C HIS A 309 -3.94 -16.01 -12.92
N TYR A 310 -4.42 -15.50 -11.78
CA TYR A 310 -5.70 -14.82 -11.69
C TYR A 310 -5.76 -13.56 -12.56
N ASN A 311 -4.77 -12.66 -12.44
CA ASN A 311 -4.77 -11.37 -13.15
C ASN A 311 -4.51 -11.50 -14.65
N PHE A 312 -3.60 -12.40 -15.05
CA PHE A 312 -3.06 -12.40 -16.42
C PHE A 312 -3.45 -13.61 -17.25
N ILE A 313 -3.83 -14.74 -16.64
CA ILE A 313 -4.07 -15.99 -17.39
C ILE A 313 -5.53 -16.40 -17.36
N ARG A 314 -6.20 -16.26 -16.21
CA ARG A 314 -7.57 -16.70 -16.01
C ARG A 314 -8.54 -15.77 -16.75
N ASN A 315 -9.33 -16.36 -17.64
CA ASN A 315 -10.45 -15.66 -18.27
C ASN A 315 -11.65 -15.63 -17.32
N HIS A 316 -12.36 -14.52 -17.28
CA HIS A 316 -13.55 -14.35 -16.43
C HIS A 316 -14.80 -14.18 -17.28
N SER A 317 -15.82 -15.01 -17.06
CA SER A 317 -17.12 -14.88 -17.74
C SER A 317 -17.77 -13.52 -17.47
N SER A 318 -17.64 -13.00 -16.25
CA SER A 318 -18.08 -11.65 -15.87
C SER A 318 -17.37 -10.52 -16.63
N LEU A 319 -16.21 -10.82 -17.22
CA LEU A 319 -15.41 -9.89 -18.03
C LEU A 319 -15.46 -10.25 -19.53
N ARG A 320 -16.55 -10.88 -19.98
CA ARG A 320 -16.74 -11.31 -21.38
C ARG A 320 -15.61 -12.23 -21.90
N GLY A 321 -15.04 -13.04 -21.01
CA GLY A 321 -13.96 -13.97 -21.33
C GLY A 321 -12.57 -13.34 -21.36
N LEU A 322 -12.42 -12.08 -20.98
CA LEU A 322 -11.13 -11.42 -20.80
C LEU A 322 -10.56 -11.69 -19.41
N THR A 323 -9.25 -11.52 -19.29
CA THR A 323 -8.52 -11.50 -18.02
C THR A 323 -8.65 -10.11 -17.37
N PRO A 324 -8.44 -10.01 -16.04
CA PRO A 324 -8.40 -8.72 -15.38
C PRO A 324 -7.39 -7.74 -15.97
N ALA A 325 -6.21 -8.23 -16.36
CA ALA A 325 -5.18 -7.44 -17.01
C ALA A 325 -5.62 -6.85 -18.37
N GLU A 326 -6.33 -7.63 -19.20
CA GLU A 326 -6.89 -7.14 -20.47
C GLU A 326 -7.87 -5.98 -20.23
N VAL A 327 -8.77 -6.14 -19.24
CA VAL A 327 -9.78 -5.12 -18.94
C VAL A 327 -9.14 -3.86 -18.33
N SER A 328 -8.05 -4.00 -17.57
CA SER A 328 -7.30 -2.86 -17.05
C SER A 328 -6.50 -2.10 -18.12
N GLY A 329 -6.60 -2.46 -19.41
CA GLY A 329 -5.93 -1.79 -20.52
C GLY A 329 -4.60 -2.40 -20.95
N ILE A 330 -4.20 -3.56 -20.42
CA ILE A 330 -3.00 -4.25 -20.88
C ILE A 330 -3.33 -4.98 -22.18
N ASN A 331 -2.75 -4.50 -23.28
CA ASN A 331 -2.83 -5.15 -24.58
C ASN A 331 -1.63 -6.04 -24.85
N TYR A 332 -1.89 -7.28 -25.22
CA TYR A 332 -0.89 -8.23 -25.71
C TYR A 332 -1.46 -8.99 -26.91
N SER A 333 -0.63 -9.26 -27.92
CA SER A 333 -1.07 -10.04 -29.09
C SER A 333 -1.38 -11.49 -28.69
N VAL A 334 -2.25 -12.18 -29.42
CA VAL A 334 -2.54 -13.62 -29.20
C VAL A 334 -1.26 -14.46 -29.26
N LYS A 335 -0.31 -14.07 -30.12
CA LYS A 335 1.01 -14.71 -30.21
C LYS A 335 1.87 -14.42 -28.98
N ALA A 336 1.83 -13.20 -28.44
CA ALA A 336 2.42 -12.91 -27.15
C ALA A 336 1.76 -13.75 -26.06
N LYS A 337 0.42 -13.87 -26.05
CA LYS A 337 -0.38 -14.67 -25.11
C LYS A 337 0.04 -16.14 -25.07
N ASN A 338 0.10 -16.75 -26.23
CA ASN A 338 0.48 -18.15 -26.38
C ASN A 338 1.98 -18.40 -26.13
N ASN A 339 2.82 -17.38 -26.29
CA ASN A 339 4.27 -17.44 -26.03
C ASN A 339 4.68 -16.73 -24.73
N TRP A 340 3.73 -16.37 -23.86
CA TRP A 340 3.94 -15.41 -22.75
C TRP A 340 5.06 -15.77 -21.79
N LEU A 341 5.34 -17.06 -21.77
CA LEU A 341 6.22 -17.74 -20.84
C LEU A 341 7.34 -18.49 -21.59
N LEU A 342 7.36 -18.42 -22.93
CA LEU A 342 8.32 -19.08 -23.83
C LEU A 342 9.41 -18.13 -24.36
N THR A 343 9.19 -16.81 -24.32
CA THR A 343 10.24 -15.82 -24.59
C THR A 343 10.99 -15.51 -23.30
N ALA A 344 12.00 -16.33 -23.01
CA ALA A 344 13.02 -16.08 -21.99
C ALA A 344 14.40 -16.02 -22.63
#